data_AF-A0A3D2SD66-F1
#
_entry.id   AF-A0A3D2SD66-F1
#
_cell.length_a   1.000
_cell.length_b   1.000
_cell.length_c   1.000
_cell.angle_alpha   90.00
_cell.angle_beta   90.00
_cell.angle_gamma   90.00
#
_symmetry.space_group_name_H-M   'P 1'
#
loop_
_entity.id
_entity.type
_entity.pdbx_description
1 polymer ?
#
loop_
_entity_poly.entity_id
_entity_poly.type
_entity_poly.pdbx_seq_one_letter_code
_entity_poly.pdbx_strand_id
1 'polypeptide(L)' 'MKASKVKLIGRDFVSYGHYRLTVENSTGETVDAVTGDIDLVTRLSSEDQKEREEAESEAINFVLSAQG' A
#
# COMPACT_ATOMS: atom_id res chain seq x y z
N MET A 1 20.28 -15.30 4.57
CA MET A 1 19.61 -13.99 4.73
C MET A 1 18.20 -14.15 4.18
N LYS A 2 17.13 -13.86 4.94
CA LYS A 2 15.77 -13.85 4.38
C LYS A 2 15.73 -12.70 3.36
N ALA A 3 15.28 -12.96 2.15
CA ALA A 3 14.92 -11.87 1.24
C ALA A 3 13.73 -11.13 1.88
N SER A 4 13.92 -9.88 2.30
CA SER A 4 12.81 -9.05 2.76
C SER A 4 11.92 -8.76 1.56
N LYS A 5 10.72 -9.33 1.56
CA LYS A 5 9.76 -9.16 0.48
C LYS A 5 9.05 -7.83 0.68
N VAL A 6 9.03 -6.97 -0.34
CA VAL A 6 8.21 -5.75 -0.31
C VAL A 6 6.76 -6.13 -0.05
N LYS A 7 6.13 -5.48 0.94
CA LYS A 7 4.77 -5.83 1.36
C LYS A 7 4.01 -4.60 1.85
N LEU A 8 2.75 -4.48 1.44
CA LEU A 8 1.79 -3.60 2.09
C LEU A 8 1.43 -4.16 3.48
N ILE A 9 1.71 -3.41 4.53
CA ILE A 9 1.54 -3.85 5.93
C ILE A 9 0.52 -3.03 6.71
N GLY A 10 0.11 -1.87 6.20
CA GLY A 10 -0.84 -0.99 6.89
C GLY A 10 -1.68 -0.15 5.94
N ARG A 11 -2.89 0.15 6.41
CA ARG A 11 -3.88 1.02 5.76
C ARG A 11 -4.69 1.71 6.85
N ASP A 12 -4.32 2.94 7.17
CA ASP A 12 -4.93 3.72 8.25
C ASP A 12 -5.73 4.88 7.69
N PHE A 13 -6.97 5.06 8.15
CA PHE A 13 -7.76 6.24 7.80
C PHE A 13 -7.17 7.50 8.46
N VAL A 14 -6.98 8.57 7.68
CA VAL A 14 -6.47 9.85 8.17
C VAL A 14 -7.61 10.85 8.36
N SER A 15 -8.23 11.32 7.26
CA SER A 15 -9.41 12.20 7.27
C SER A 15 -9.93 12.42 5.83
N TYR A 16 -11.17 12.86 5.65
CA TYR A 16 -11.73 13.28 4.34
C TYR A 16 -11.43 12.32 3.18
N GLY A 17 -11.58 11.01 3.39
CA GLY A 17 -11.31 9.99 2.37
C GLY A 17 -9.82 9.71 2.11
N HIS A 18 -8.91 10.30 2.89
CA HIS A 18 -7.48 10.04 2.81
C HIS A 18 -7.07 8.90 3.72
N TYR A 19 -6.17 8.06 3.20
CA TYR A 19 -5.60 6.92 3.90
C TYR A 19 -4.08 6.98 3.85
N ARG A 20 -3.43 6.60 4.95
CA ARG A 20 -2.01 6.30 4.98
C ARG A 20 -1.82 4.83 4.61
N LEU A 21 -1.04 4.58 3.57
CA LEU A 21 -0.60 3.25 3.18
C LEU A 21 0.83 3.05 3.65
N THR A 22 1.08 1.92 4.30
CA THR A 22 2.38 1.62 4.94
C THR A 22 2.96 0.37 4.30
N VAL A 23 4.20 0.46 3.82
CA VAL A 23 4.92 -0.61 3.12
C VAL A 23 6.21 -0.94 3.87
N GLU A 24 6.47 -2.22 4.09
CA GLU A 24 7.81 -2.71 4.40
C GLU A 24 8.55 -2.90 3.07
N ASN A 25 9.67 -2.20 2.87
CA ASN A 25 10.44 -2.23 1.63
C ASN A 25 11.45 -3.41 1.63
N SER A 26 12.28 -3.49 0.59
CA SER A 26 13.27 -4.57 0.44
C SER A 26 14.46 -4.47 1.42
N THR A 27 14.68 -3.32 2.05
CA THR A 27 15.69 -3.15 3.11
C THR A 27 15.15 -3.54 4.49
N GLY A 28 13.84 -3.79 4.61
CA GLY A 28 13.13 -4.03 5.87
C GLY A 28 12.73 -2.74 6.59
N GLU A 29 12.89 -1.59 5.95
CA GLU A 29 12.39 -0.32 6.46
C GLU A 29 10.91 -0.16 6.16
N THR A 30 10.20 0.49 7.08
CA THR A 30 8.81 0.87 6.87
C THR A 30 8.75 2.29 6.31
N VAL A 31 8.07 2.44 5.19
CA VAL A 31 7.79 3.73 4.54
C VAL A 31 6.28 3.90 4.37
N ASP A 32 5.82 5.14 4.38
CA ASP A 32 4.40 5.45 4.21
C ASP A 32 4.16 6.62 3.25
N ALA A 33 2.96 6.63 2.68
CA ALA A 33 2.45 7.73 1.89
C ALA A 33 0.94 7.89 2.10
N VAL A 34 0.45 9.12 1.99
CA VAL A 34 -0.98 9.43 2.11
C VAL A 34 -1.60 9.51 0.71
N THR A 35 -2.63 8.71 0.47
CA THR A 35 -3.43 8.75 -0.76
C THR A 35 -4.84 9.24 -0.48
N GLY A 36 -5.41 9.98 -1.42
CA GLY A 36 -6.85 10.27 -1.50
C GLY A 36 -7.59 9.34 -2.47
N ASP A 37 -6.91 8.32 -2.99
CA ASP A 37 -7.49 7.35 -3.92
C ASP A 37 -8.36 6.33 -3.17
N ILE A 38 -9.64 6.66 -3.04
CA ILE A 38 -10.63 5.82 -2.37
C ILE A 38 -10.90 4.53 -3.17
N ASP A 39 -10.76 4.56 -4.50
CA ASP A 39 -10.99 3.38 -5.34
C ASP A 39 -9.93 2.32 -5.05
N LEU A 40 -8.65 2.71 -5.09
CA LEU A 40 -7.52 1.86 -4.73
C LEU A 40 -7.69 1.27 -3.33
N VAL A 41 -8.01 2.11 -2.35
CA VAL A 41 -8.23 1.70 -0.95
C VAL A 41 -9.37 0.69 -0.82
N THR A 42 -10.43 0.83 -1.61
CA THR A 42 -11.58 -0.09 -1.63
C THR A 42 -11.20 -1.43 -2.25
N ARG A 43 -10.49 -1.41 -3.38
CA ARG A 43 -10.02 -2.62 -4.08
C ARG A 43 -9.05 -3.46 -3.24
N LEU A 44 -8.30 -2.85 -2.32
CA LEU A 44 -7.50 -3.58 -1.31
C LEU A 44 -8.34 -4.48 -0.39
N SER A 45 -9.64 -4.22 -0.25
CA SER A 45 -10.59 -5.07 0.46
C SER A 45 -11.45 -5.94 -0.47
N SER A 46 -11.19 -5.97 -1.78
CA SER A 46 -12.00 -6.74 -2.72
C SER A 46 -12.00 -8.22 -2.35
N GLU A 47 -13.15 -8.89 -2.51
CA GLU A 47 -13.25 -10.34 -2.38
C GLU A 47 -12.60 -11.05 -3.58
N ASP A 48 -12.59 -10.40 -4.75
CA ASP A 48 -11.90 -10.89 -5.94
C ASP A 48 -10.38 -10.86 -5.71
N GLN A 49 -9.75 -12.04 -5.77
CA GLN A 49 -8.33 -12.19 -5.48
C GLN A 49 -7.46 -11.41 -6.47
N LYS A 50 -7.81 -11.43 -7.76
CA LYS A 50 -7.01 -10.78 -8.80
C LYS A 50 -7.06 -9.27 -8.62
N GLU A 51 -8.25 -8.71 -8.40
CA GLU A 51 -8.41 -7.28 -8.15
C GLU A 51 -7.64 -6.82 -6.91
N ARG A 52 -7.68 -7.61 -5.83
CA ARG A 52 -6.95 -7.32 -4.59
C ARG A 52 -5.44 -7.36 -4.80
N GLU A 53 -4.91 -8.35 -5.52
CA GLU A 53 -3.48 -8.46 -5.83
C GLU A 53 -2.98 -7.32 -6.73
N GLU A 54 -3.80 -6.91 -7.71
CA GLU A 54 -3.53 -5.73 -8.55
C GLU A 54 -3.51 -4.44 -7.71
N ALA A 55 -4.48 -4.27 -6.82
CA ALA A 55 -4.54 -3.13 -5.90
C ALA A 55 -3.36 -3.12 -4.89
N GLU A 56 -2.95 -4.27 -4.37
CA GLU A 56 -1.76 -4.37 -3.51
C GLU A 56 -0.49 -3.92 -4.25
N SER A 57 -0.34 -4.33 -5.52
CA SER A 57 0.79 -3.94 -6.37
C SER A 57 0.79 -2.43 -6.65
N GLU A 58 -0.38 -1.88 -6.96
CA GLU A 58 -0.60 -0.45 -7.20
C GLU A 58 -0.30 0.38 -5.94
N ALA A 59 -0.81 -0.03 -4.77
CA ALA A 59 -0.56 0.59 -3.48
C ALA A 59 0.93 0.60 -3.10
N ILE A 60 1.64 -0.52 -3.31
CA ILE A 60 3.08 -0.61 -3.06
C ILE A 60 3.83 0.36 -3.97
N ASN A 61 3.54 0.36 -5.26
CA ASN A 61 4.19 1.26 -6.22
C ASN A 61 3.94 2.74 -5.88
N PHE A 62 2.72 3.07 -5.47
CA PHE A 62 2.38 4.42 -5.01
C PHE A 62 3.25 4.83 -3.82
N VAL A 63 3.31 4.02 -2.76
CA VAL A 63 4.09 4.36 -1.55
C VAL A 63 5.58 4.50 -1.86
N LEU A 64 6.13 3.60 -2.67
CA LEU A 64 7.56 3.63 -3.02
C LEU A 64 7.91 4.82 -3.94
N SER A 65 7.03 5.19 -4.88
CA SER A 65 7.27 6.35 -5.75
C SER A 65 7.16 7.69 -5.03
N ALA A 66 6.49 7.74 -3.88
CA ALA A 66 6.41 8.93 -3.03
C ALA A 66 7.68 9.22 -2.22
N GLN A 67 8.64 8.28 -2.16
CA GLN A 67 9.85 8.42 -1.33
C GLN A 67 10.99 9.24 -1.97
N GLY A 68 10.85 9.65 -3.24
CA GLY A 68 11.84 10.44 -3.97
C GLY A 68 12.79 9.62 -4.84
#